data_AF-A0A1M4VHM9-F1
#
_entry.id   AF-A0A1M4VHM9-F1
#
_cell.length_a   1.000
_cell.length_b   1.000
_cell.length_c   1.000
_cell.angle_alpha   90.00
_cell.angle_beta   90.00
_cell.angle_gamma   90.00
#
_symmetry.space_group_name_H-M   'P 1'
#
loop_
_entity.id
_entity.type
_entity.pdbx_description
1 polymer ?
#
loop_
_entity_poly.entity_id
_entity_poly.type
_entity_poly.pdbx_seq_one_letter_code
_entity_poly.pdbx_strand_id
1 'polypeptide(L)' 'MYCKICGSDNVMISLFSQCICKKCIDEITGISVFDETYDLYKNLIRILLGYYISEKHQLNPVN' A
#
# COMPACT_ATOMS: atom_id res chain seq x y z
N MET A 1 -13.84 -5.07 6.12
CA MET A 1 -12.37 -5.23 5.97
C MET A 1 -11.78 -3.85 6.15
N TYR A 2 -10.78 -3.68 7.01
CA TYR A 2 -10.26 -2.35 7.35
C TYR A 2 -9.11 -1.95 6.43
N CYS A 3 -8.99 -0.65 6.16
CA CYS A 3 -7.89 -0.09 5.37
C CYS A 3 -6.57 -0.37 6.08
N LYS A 4 -5.60 -0.95 5.37
CA LYS A 4 -4.30 -1.29 5.94
C LYS A 4 -3.47 -0.07 6.37
N ILE A 5 -3.79 1.11 5.83
CA ILE A 5 -3.10 2.37 6.15
C ILE A 5 -3.76 3.08 7.34
N CYS A 6 -5.06 3.37 7.25
CA CYS A 6 -5.74 4.24 8.22
C CYS A 6 -6.78 3.53 9.12
N GLY A 7 -6.99 2.23 8.93
CA GLY A 7 -7.94 1.45 9.72
C GLY A 7 -9.43 1.74 9.47
N SER A 8 -9.77 2.66 8.56
CA SER A 8 -11.18 2.95 8.22
C SER A 8 -11.86 1.77 7.53
N ASP A 9 -13.19 1.77 7.50
CA ASP A 9 -14.07 0.77 6.86
C ASP A 9 -14.74 1.26 5.57
N ASN A 10 -14.20 2.34 4.98
CA ASN A 10 -14.65 2.97 3.73
C ASN A 10 -14.55 2.04 2.50
N VAL A 11 -14.99 2.52 1.33
CA VAL A 11 -14.82 1.81 0.04
C VAL A 11 -13.35 1.40 -0.17
N MET A 12 -13.14 0.09 -0.26
CA MET A 12 -11.82 -0.53 -0.35
C MET A 12 -11.46 -0.87 -1.79
N ILE A 13 -10.18 -0.69 -2.10
CA ILE A 13 -9.53 -1.09 -3.33
C ILE A 13 -8.41 -2.06 -2.95
N SER A 14 -8.22 -3.10 -3.75
CA SER A 14 -7.08 -4.02 -3.59
C SER A 14 -5.88 -3.44 -4.32
N LEU A 15 -4.81 -3.13 -3.58
CA LEU A 15 -3.53 -2.68 -4.12
C LEU A 15 -2.42 -3.53 -3.49
N PHE A 16 -1.59 -4.15 -4.33
CA PHE A 16 -0.51 -5.03 -3.86
C PHE A 16 -0.97 -6.12 -2.87
N SER A 17 -2.13 -6.74 -3.15
CA SER A 17 -2.82 -7.70 -2.27
C SER A 17 -3.27 -7.16 -0.91
N GLN A 18 -3.16 -5.86 -0.66
CA GLN A 18 -3.63 -5.21 0.56
C GLN A 18 -4.94 -4.46 0.31
N CYS A 19 -5.85 -4.48 1.28
CA CYS A 19 -7.07 -3.66 1.24
C CYS A 19 -6.76 -2.24 1.70
N ILE A 20 -6.91 -1.27 0.78
CA ILE A 20 -6.65 0.15 1.04
C ILE A 20 -7.88 0.95 0.64
N CYS A 21 -8.31 1.89 1.47
CA CYS A 21 -9.46 2.73 1.13
C CYS A 21 -9.11 3.76 0.06
N LYS A 22 -10.11 4.16 -0.72
CA LYS A 22 -9.94 5.15 -1.80
C LYS A 22 -9.28 6.44 -1.33
N LYS A 23 -9.67 6.97 -0.17
CA LYS A 23 -9.08 8.20 0.40
C LYS A 23 -7.55 8.11 0.51
N CYS A 24 -7.02 7.02 1.05
CA CYS A 24 -5.58 6.85 1.19
C CYS A 24 -4.88 6.73 -0.17
N ILE A 25 -5.53 6.13 -1.17
CA ILE A 25 -4.99 6.08 -2.55
C ILE A 25 -4.96 7.48 -3.18
N ASP A 26 -6.05 8.24 -3.02
CA ASP A 26 -6.15 9.59 -3.58
C ASP A 26 -5.11 10.53 -2.93
N GLU A 27 -4.91 10.43 -1.61
CA GLU A 27 -3.84 11.16 -0.90
C GLU A 27 -2.46 10.78 -1.46
N ILE A 28 -2.17 9.49 -1.56
CA ILE A 28 -0.93 8.94 -2.12
C ILE A 28 -0.63 9.47 -3.52
N THR A 29 -1.62 9.39 -4.42
CA THR A 29 -1.45 9.72 -5.83
C THR A 29 -1.41 11.22 -6.09
N GLY A 30 -1.92 12.03 -5.15
CA GLY A 30 -1.87 13.48 -5.19
C GLY A 30 -0.57 14.11 -4.69
N ILE A 31 0.33 13.34 -4.05
CA ILE A 31 1.58 13.89 -3.49
C ILE A 31 2.54 14.24 -4.63
N SER A 32 3.01 15.49 -4.62
CA SER A 32 4.07 15.95 -5.52
C SER A 32 5.42 15.34 -5.15
N VAL A 33 6.27 15.07 -6.14
CA VAL A 33 7.65 14.60 -5.93
C VAL A 33 8.53 15.62 -5.21
N PHE A 34 8.11 16.88 -5.19
CA PHE A 34 8.79 17.99 -4.50
C PHE A 34 8.24 18.23 -3.09
N ASP A 35 7.22 17.48 -2.67
CA ASP A 35 6.63 17.60 -1.34
C ASP A 35 7.55 16.99 -0.28
N GLU A 36 7.64 17.63 0.88
CA GLU A 36 8.43 17.13 2.02
C GLU A 36 7.96 15.76 2.52
N THR A 37 6.67 15.45 2.32
CA THR A 37 6.08 14.16 2.68
C THR A 37 6.32 13.06 1.65
N TYR A 38 6.95 13.38 0.50
CA TYR A 38 7.21 12.40 -0.56
C TYR A 38 8.11 11.24 -0.11
N ASP A 39 9.03 11.48 0.83
CA ASP A 39 9.85 10.42 1.42
C ASP A 39 9.03 9.44 2.28
N LEU A 40 8.02 9.94 3.01
CA LEU A 40 7.09 9.11 3.76
C LEU A 40 6.28 8.23 2.81
N TYR A 41 5.84 8.79 1.69
CA TYR A 41 5.14 8.05 0.65
C TYR A 41 6.01 6.96 0.00
N LYS A 42 7.25 7.27 -0.39
CA LYS A 42 8.20 6.28 -0.94
C LYS A 42 8.38 5.10 0.01
N ASN A 43 8.52 5.38 1.31
CA ASN A 43 8.65 4.33 2.32
C ASN A 43 7.38 3.47 2.42
N LEU A 44 6.19 4.07 2.36
CA LEU A 44 4.93 3.35 2.38
C LEU A 44 4.80 2.38 1.19
N ILE A 45 5.07 2.84 -0.03
CA ILE A 45 5.03 1.98 -1.23
C ILE A 45 6.05 0.85 -1.13
N ARG A 46 7.26 1.14 -0.64
CA ARG A 46 8.29 0.11 -0.43
C ARG A 46 7.81 -0.99 0.51
N ILE A 47 7.14 -0.63 1.60
CA ILE A 47 6.57 -1.60 2.55
C ILE A 47 5.47 -2.44 1.90
N LEU A 48 4.53 -1.81 1.17
CA LEU A 48 3.43 -2.50 0.49
C LEU A 48 3.94 -3.50 -0.55
N LEU A 49 4.94 -3.11 -1.36
CA LEU A 49 5.60 -3.99 -2.32
C LEU A 49 6.33 -5.14 -1.63
N GLY A 50 6.99 -4.87 -0.50
CA GLY A 50 7.65 -5.90 0.30
C GLY A 50 6.68 -7.00 0.73
N TYR A 51 5.51 -6.63 1.24
CA TYR A 51 4.47 -7.60 1.58
C TYR A 51 3.99 -8.40 0.38
N TYR A 52 3.71 -7.74 -0.75
CA TYR A 52 3.25 -8.41 -1.96
C TYR A 52 4.25 -9.43 -2.52
N ILE A 53 5.54 -9.06 -2.55
CA ILE A 53 6.61 -9.95 -3.03
C ILE A 53 6.79 -11.13 -2.07
N SER A 54 6.75 -10.88 -0.77
CA SER A 54 6.87 -11.91 0.27
C SER A 54 5.72 -12.92 0.21
N GLU A 55 4.47 -12.44 0.14
CA GLU A 55 3.28 -13.29 -0.01
C GLU A 55 3.37 -14.15 -1.27
N LYS A 56 3.89 -13.60 -2.38
CA LYS A 56 4.12 -14.36 -3.60
C LYS A 56 5.24 -15.39 -3.48
N HIS A 57 6.30 -15.11 -2.74
CA HIS A 57 7.36 -16.09 -2.45
C HIS A 57 6.85 -17.25 -1.59
N GLN A 58 5.91 -16.99 -0.68
CA GLN A 58 5.28 -18.06 0.12
C GLN A 58 4.40 -19.00 -0.72
N LEU A 59 3.85 -18.53 -1.84
CA LEU A 59 3.00 -19.35 -2.72
C LEU A 59 3.80 -20.28 -3.64
N ASN A 60 5.10 -20.04 -3.84
CA ASN A 60 6.03 -20.93 -4.54
C ASN A 60 7.27 -21.13 -3.66
N PRO A 61 7.19 -21.94 -2.57
CA PRO A 61 8.40 -22.39 -1.94
C PRO A 61 9.15 -23.22 -2.98
N VAL A 62 10.33 -22.74 -3.38
CA VAL A 62 11.23 -23.50 -4.24
C VAL A 62 11.59 -24.76 -3.46
N ASN A 63 11.08 -25.91 -3.91
CA ASN A 63 11.49 -27.22 -3.42
C ASN A 63 13.00 -27.42 -3.62
#